data_AF-A0A9E5HS48-F1
#
_entry.id   AF-A0A9E5HS48-F1
#
_cell.length_a   1.000
_cell.length_b   1.000
_cell.length_c   1.000
_cell.angle_alpha   90.00
_cell.angle_beta   90.00
_cell.angle_gamma   90.00
#
_symmetry.space_group_name_H-M   'P 1'
#
loop_
_entity.id
_entity.type
_entity.pdbx_description
1 polymer ?
#
loop_
_entity_poly.entity_id
_entity_poly.type
_entity_poly.pdbx_seq_one_letter_code
_entity_poly.pdbx_strand_id
1 'polypeptide(L)'
;MPFRAPVSEYEFMLRHVVDYDKVAATTKFQDAGLDVVDAILNEAGKMCNEVMAPVQRNGDLHPAVLENGVVRTSPGFADAYGAIASGGWISTS
;
A
#
# COMPACT_ATOMS: atom_id res chain seq x y z
N MET A 1 8.97 0.67 -17.01
CA MET A 1 8.94 1.89 -16.17
C MET A 1 8.95 1.46 -14.72
N PRO A 2 9.73 2.09 -13.82
CA PRO A 2 9.56 1.88 -12.40
C PRO A 2 8.14 2.30 -11.99
N PHE A 3 7.52 1.55 -11.10
CA PHE A 3 6.25 1.96 -10.48
C PHE A 3 6.46 3.27 -9.72
N ARG A 4 5.46 4.15 -9.77
CA ARG A 4 5.42 5.39 -9.00
C ARG A 4 4.03 5.54 -8.40
N ALA A 5 3.95 5.50 -7.07
CA ALA A 5 2.70 5.75 -6.35
C ALA A 5 2.15 7.16 -6.68
N PRO A 6 0.89 7.28 -7.12
CA PRO A 6 0.29 8.57 -7.50
C PRO A 6 -0.30 9.31 -6.28
N VAL A 7 0.50 9.50 -5.23
CA VAL A 7 0.04 10.08 -3.95
C VAL A 7 -0.62 11.45 -4.15
N SER A 8 0.00 12.33 -4.96
CA SER A 8 -0.52 13.67 -5.25
C SER A 8 -1.90 13.66 -5.93
N GLU A 9 -2.20 12.64 -6.73
CA GLU A 9 -3.51 12.53 -7.38
C GLU A 9 -4.59 12.19 -6.35
N TYR A 10 -4.29 11.29 -5.39
CA TYR A 10 -5.21 10.99 -4.29
C TYR A 10 -5.43 12.20 -3.37
N GLU A 11 -4.35 12.90 -2.99
CA GLU A 11 -4.44 14.14 -2.20
C GLU A 11 -5.32 15.18 -2.91
N PHE A 12 -5.14 15.37 -4.22
CA PHE A 12 -5.98 16.27 -5.01
C PHE A 12 -7.46 15.85 -4.99
N MET A 13 -7.74 14.56 -5.23
CA MET A 13 -9.11 14.04 -5.21
C MET A 13 -9.79 14.29 -3.87
N LEU A 14 -9.11 13.99 -2.76
CA LEU A 14 -9.66 14.15 -1.41
C LEU A 14 -9.94 15.62 -1.07
N ARG A 15 -9.04 16.53 -1.47
CA ARG A 15 -9.14 17.96 -1.18
C ARG A 15 -10.12 18.71 -2.08
N HIS A 16 -10.27 18.28 -3.33
CA HIS A 16 -10.91 19.11 -4.36
C HIS A 16 -12.04 18.43 -5.12
N VAL A 17 -12.20 17.11 -5.00
CA VAL A 17 -13.17 16.36 -5.80
C VAL A 17 -14.26 15.71 -4.94
N VAL A 18 -13.93 15.09 -3.81
CA VAL A 18 -14.85 14.18 -3.10
C VAL A 18 -15.42 14.71 -1.77
N ASP A 19 -15.43 16.02 -1.53
CA ASP A 19 -15.96 16.63 -0.29
C ASP A 19 -15.52 15.90 1.00
N TYR A 20 -14.23 15.52 1.08
CA TYR A 20 -13.74 14.62 2.13
C TYR A 20 -13.97 15.16 3.56
N ASP A 21 -13.98 16.48 3.74
CA ASP A 21 -14.28 17.13 5.02
C ASP A 21 -15.62 16.68 5.61
N LYS A 22 -16.61 16.33 4.78
CA LYS A 22 -17.90 15.79 5.27
C LYS A 22 -17.76 14.40 5.87
N VAL A 23 -16.84 13.59 5.35
CA VAL A 23 -16.52 12.26 5.89
C VAL A 23 -15.80 12.41 7.22
N ALA A 24 -14.74 13.23 7.25
CA ALA A 24 -13.98 13.52 8.45
C ALA A 24 -14.85 14.17 9.55
N ALA A 25 -15.90 14.91 9.21
CA ALA A 25 -16.83 15.49 10.20
C ALA A 25 -17.72 14.44 10.90
N THR A 26 -17.76 13.18 10.44
CA THR A 26 -18.55 12.13 11.10
C THR A 26 -17.84 11.59 12.34
N THR A 27 -18.60 11.18 13.36
CA THR A 27 -18.03 10.59 14.59
C THR A 27 -17.15 9.37 14.32
N LYS A 28 -17.46 8.58 13.27
CA LYS A 28 -16.70 7.39 12.92
C LYS A 28 -15.32 7.71 12.36
N PHE A 29 -15.16 8.84 11.66
CA PHE A 29 -13.95 9.18 10.92
C PHE A 29 -13.31 10.51 11.37
N GLN A 30 -13.70 11.02 12.54
CA GLN A 30 -13.20 12.29 13.09
C GLN A 30 -11.68 12.34 13.29
N ASP A 31 -11.05 11.18 13.47
CA ASP A 31 -9.59 11.05 13.63
C ASP A 31 -8.86 10.92 12.28
N ALA A 32 -9.58 10.82 11.16
CA ALA A 32 -9.04 10.76 9.81
C ALA A 32 -9.05 12.15 9.16
N GLY A 33 -8.40 13.12 9.81
CA GLY A 33 -8.17 14.44 9.24
C GLY A 33 -7.27 14.39 8.00
N LEU A 34 -7.33 15.41 7.15
CA LEU A 34 -6.53 15.47 5.91
C LEU A 34 -5.01 15.36 6.17
N ASP A 35 -4.52 15.88 7.30
CA ASP A 35 -3.12 15.75 7.71
C ASP A 35 -2.72 14.30 8.02
N VAL A 36 -3.59 13.56 8.72
CA VAL A 36 -3.40 12.14 9.01
C VAL A 36 -3.45 11.33 7.72
N VAL A 37 -4.41 11.63 6.84
CA VAL A 37 -4.56 10.94 5.56
C VAL A 37 -3.36 11.19 4.66
N ASP A 38 -2.87 12.42 4.54
CA ASP A 38 -1.67 12.73 3.76
C ASP A 38 -0.46 11.92 4.27
N ALA A 39 -0.26 11.85 5.59
CA ALA A 39 0.82 11.07 6.17
C ALA A 39 0.70 9.57 5.82
N ILE A 40 -0.50 9.01 5.93
CA ILE A 40 -0.78 7.61 5.58
C ILE A 40 -0.54 7.36 4.09
N LEU A 41 -1.02 8.23 3.20
CA LEU A 41 -0.85 8.09 1.76
C LEU A 41 0.64 8.17 1.36
N ASN A 42 1.42 9.04 2.00
CA ASN A 42 2.85 9.15 1.74
C ASN A 42 3.62 7.89 2.18
N GLU A 43 3.35 7.36 3.38
CA GLU A 43 3.98 6.12 3.84
C GLU A 43 3.52 4.89 3.04
N ALA A 44 2.24 4.82 2.66
CA ALA A 44 1.74 3.79 1.76
C ALA A 44 2.41 3.87 0.38
N GLY A 45 2.59 5.08 -0.16
CA GLY A 45 3.31 5.32 -1.39
C GLY A 45 4.76 4.84 -1.32
N LYS A 46 5.44 5.11 -0.19
CA LYS A 46 6.80 4.62 0.08
C LYS A 46 6.86 3.09 0.13
N MET A 47 5.96 2.44 0.88
CA MET A 47 5.86 0.98 0.92
C MET A 47 5.67 0.38 -0.48
N CYS A 48 4.77 0.96 -1.28
CA CYS A 48 4.55 0.49 -2.65
C CYS A 48 5.79 0.67 -3.54
N ASN A 49 6.47 1.81 -3.46
CA ASN A 49 7.63 2.12 -4.30
C ASN A 49 8.89 1.34 -3.91
N GLU A 50 9.18 1.24 -2.60
CA GLU A 50 10.46 0.74 -2.08
C GLU A 50 10.43 -0.76 -1.76
N VAL A 51 9.24 -1.33 -1.50
CA VAL A 51 9.11 -2.74 -1.06
C VAL A 51 8.31 -3.57 -2.06
N MET A 52 7.08 -3.14 -2.40
CA MET A 52 6.19 -3.97 -3.21
C MET A 52 6.54 -3.98 -4.70
N ALA A 53 6.83 -2.83 -5.29
CA ALA A 53 7.15 -2.74 -6.71
C ALA A 53 8.45 -3.48 -7.10
N PRO A 54 9.55 -3.41 -6.32
CA PRO A 54 10.79 -4.10 -6.68
C PRO A 54 10.65 -5.62 -6.79
N VAL A 55 9.78 -6.25 -5.98
CA VAL A 55 9.61 -7.70 -6.02
C VAL A 55 8.79 -8.19 -7.21
N GLN A 56 8.00 -7.33 -7.87
CA GLN A 56 7.12 -7.76 -8.98
C GLN A 56 7.89 -8.41 -10.13
N ARG A 57 9.03 -7.82 -10.53
CA ARG A 57 9.85 -8.38 -11.62
C ARG A 57 10.40 -9.76 -11.27
N ASN A 58 10.73 -9.99 -10.00
CA ASN A 58 11.16 -11.31 -9.54
C ASN A 58 10.02 -12.32 -9.60
N GLY A 59 8.79 -11.88 -9.29
CA GLY A 59 7.58 -12.68 -9.46
C GLY A 59 7.35 -13.15 -10.89
N ASP A 60 7.56 -12.25 -11.87
CA ASP A 60 7.43 -12.58 -13.29
C ASP A 60 8.52 -13.54 -13.78
N LEU A 61 9.77 -13.30 -13.38
CA LEU A 61 10.92 -14.08 -13.84
C LEU A 61 11.05 -15.43 -13.13
N HIS A 62 10.61 -15.50 -11.88
CA HIS A 62 10.72 -16.68 -11.02
C HIS A 62 9.37 -16.91 -10.33
N PRO A 63 8.37 -17.43 -11.07
CA PRO A 63 7.03 -17.64 -10.52
C PRO A 63 7.05 -18.62 -9.36
N ALA A 64 6.05 -18.52 -8.48
CA ALA A 64 5.88 -19.47 -7.39
C ALA A 64 5.71 -20.89 -7.92
N VAL A 65 6.26 -21.87 -7.21
CA VAL A 65 6.22 -23.29 -7.58
C VAL A 65 5.59 -24.13 -6.48
N LEU A 66 4.81 -25.13 -6.85
CA LEU A 66 4.34 -26.16 -5.94
C LEU A 66 5.30 -27.34 -6.00
N GLU A 67 5.95 -27.65 -4.88
CA GLU A 67 6.88 -28.77 -4.77
C GLU A 67 6.55 -29.58 -3.52
N ASN A 68 6.29 -30.88 -3.70
CA ASN A 68 6.03 -31.82 -2.59
C ASN A 68 4.92 -31.35 -1.62
N GLY A 69 3.88 -30.72 -2.15
CA GLY A 69 2.75 -30.20 -1.35
C GLY A 69 3.00 -28.85 -0.68
N VAL A 70 4.15 -28.21 -0.90
CA VAL A 70 4.49 -26.89 -0.37
C VAL A 70 4.64 -25.88 -1.49
N VAL A 71 3.96 -24.75 -1.39
CA VAL A 71 4.15 -23.62 -2.32
C VAL A 71 5.37 -22.82 -1.89
N ARG A 72 6.34 -22.69 -2.79
CA ARG A 72 7.50 -21.81 -2.64
C ARG A 72 7.23 -20.50 -3.36
N THR A 73 7.22 -19.40 -2.61
CA THR A 73 6.98 -18.07 -3.15
C THR A 73 8.19 -17.54 -3.93
N SER A 74 7.92 -16.61 -4.85
CA SER A 74 8.96 -15.95 -5.63
C SER A 74 9.96 -15.20 -4.74
N PRO A 75 11.23 -15.06 -5.17
CA PRO A 75 12.27 -14.39 -4.38
C PRO A 75 11.85 -12.99 -3.91
N GLY A 76 12.00 -12.73 -2.61
CA GLY A 76 11.68 -11.45 -1.96
C GLY A 76 10.22 -11.27 -1.53
N PHE A 77 9.27 -12.09 -2.01
CA PHE A 77 7.86 -11.92 -1.65
C PHE A 77 7.57 -12.18 -0.17
N ALA A 78 8.27 -13.14 0.45
CA ALA A 78 8.10 -13.42 1.88
C ALA A 78 8.50 -12.22 2.74
N ASP A 79 9.64 -11.59 2.45
CA ASP A 79 10.14 -10.42 3.17
C ASP A 79 9.25 -9.20 2.92
N ALA A 80 8.83 -8.97 1.66
CA ALA A 80 7.90 -7.89 1.31
C ALA A 80 6.56 -8.05 2.04
N TYR A 81 6.00 -9.26 2.09
CA TYR A 81 4.79 -9.53 2.86
C TYR A 81 5.00 -9.32 4.36
N GLY A 82 6.16 -9.73 4.89
CA GLY A 82 6.54 -9.46 6.27
C GLY A 82 6.56 -7.96 6.60
N ALA A 83 7.10 -7.13 5.70
CA ALA A 83 7.08 -5.68 5.84
C ALA A 83 5.65 -5.11 5.85
N ILE A 84 4.78 -5.57 4.93
CA ILE A 84 3.36 -5.18 4.90
C ILE A 84 2.68 -5.53 6.24
N ALA A 85 2.89 -6.75 6.73
CA ALA A 85 2.33 -7.22 8.00
C ALA A 85 2.81 -6.39 9.19
N SER A 86 4.12 -6.17 9.30
CA SER A 86 4.73 -5.41 10.40
C SER A 86 4.32 -3.94 10.40
N GLY A 87 4.03 -3.37 9.22
CA GLY A 87 3.54 -2.01 9.06
C GLY A 87 2.05 -1.82 9.35
N GLY A 88 1.31 -2.90 9.68
CA GLY A 88 -0.13 -2.83 9.98
C GLY A 88 -1.02 -2.67 8.74
N TRP A 89 -0.46 -2.74 7.53
CA TRP A 89 -1.19 -2.53 6.27
C TRP A 89 -2.19 -3.65 5.94
N ILE A 90 -2.12 -4.79 6.63
CA ILE A 90 -3.06 -5.92 6.45
C ILE A 90 -4.43 -5.62 7.07
N SER A 91 -4.49 -4.73 8.06
CA SER A 91 -5.70 -4.40 8.80
C SER A 91 -6.20 -2.97 8.55
N THR A 92 -5.79 -2.34 7.45
CA THR A 92 -6.30 -1.02 7.06
C THR A 92 -7.78 -1.12 6.68
N SER A 93 -8.62 -0.24 7.24
CA SER A 93 -10.09 -0.25 7.06
C SER A 93 -10.66 1.14 6.83
#